data_AF-A0A963LPC2-F1
#
_entry.id   AF-A0A963LPC2-F1
#
_cell.length_a   1.000
_cell.length_b   1.000
_cell.length_c   1.000
_cell.angle_alpha   90.00
_cell.angle_beta   90.00
_cell.angle_gamma   90.00
#
_symmetry.space_group_name_H-M   'P 1'
#
loop_
_entity.id
_entity.type
_entity.pdbx_description
1 polymer ?
#
loop_
_entity_poly.entity_id
_entity_poly.type
_entity_poly.pdbx_seq_one_letter_code
_entity_poly.pdbx_strand_id
1 'polypeptide(L)'
;RLATHAGLGADYGRSTTPLRAIVGGTAGLAVTVLAAGWWVGPLAAAALVAALGVGLLARAKIGGISGDVLGATEQVAECLAMIVCAALAMRHGVWWAP
;
A
#
# COMPACT_ATOMS: atom_id res chain seq x y z
N ARG A 1 -13.56 25.89 -4.55
CA ARG A 1 -13.76 25.57 -3.12
C ARG A 1 -12.46 24.93 -2.63
N LEU A 2 -11.72 25.60 -1.75
CA LEU A 2 -10.57 25.01 -1.04
C LEU A 2 -11.07 23.87 -0.13
N ALA A 3 -10.26 22.83 0.05
CA ALA A 3 -10.61 21.64 0.82
C ALA A 3 -11.17 22.01 2.20
N THR A 4 -12.40 21.57 2.49
CA THR A 4 -13.01 21.69 3.82
C THR A 4 -12.27 20.79 4.82
N HIS A 5 -12.17 21.19 6.09
CA HIS A 5 -11.47 20.52 7.20
C HIS A 5 -11.67 19.00 7.41
N ALA A 6 -12.53 18.32 6.64
CA ALA A 6 -12.55 16.87 6.57
C ALA A 6 -11.35 16.41 5.72
N GLY A 7 -10.22 16.12 6.38
CA GLY A 7 -9.03 15.59 5.70
C GLY A 7 -9.25 14.19 5.10
N LEU A 8 -8.32 13.73 4.24
CA LEU A 8 -8.36 12.42 3.58
C LEU A 8 -8.65 11.25 4.55
N GLY A 9 -8.17 11.31 5.79
CA GLY A 9 -8.46 10.30 6.81
C GLY A 9 -9.93 10.26 7.26
N ALA A 10 -10.61 11.40 7.29
CA ALA A 10 -12.04 11.47 7.59
C ALA A 10 -12.90 11.02 6.41
N ASP A 11 -12.47 11.26 5.17
CA ASP A 11 -13.11 10.71 3.98
C ASP A 11 -12.87 9.21 3.86
N TYR A 12 -11.66 8.74 4.13
CA TYR A 12 -11.33 7.32 4.16
C TYR A 12 -12.11 6.58 5.26
N GLY A 13 -12.16 7.13 6.47
CA GLY A 13 -12.93 6.55 7.58
C GLY A 13 -14.44 6.49 7.33
N ARG A 14 -14.99 7.39 6.49
CA ARG A 14 -16.42 7.38 6.13
C ARG A 14 -16.75 6.56 4.90
N SER A 15 -15.80 6.41 3.97
CA SER A 15 -16.06 5.84 2.64
C SER A 15 -15.50 4.43 2.47
N THR A 16 -14.54 4.00 3.29
CA THR A 16 -13.89 2.70 3.16
C THR A 16 -14.69 1.61 3.89
N THR A 17 -15.50 0.90 3.11
CA THR A 17 -16.16 -0.34 3.55
C THR A 17 -15.26 -1.56 3.32
N PRO A 18 -15.43 -2.68 4.04
CA PRO A 18 -14.69 -3.93 3.79
C PRO A 18 -14.76 -4.38 2.32
N LEU A 19 -15.92 -4.25 1.68
CA LEU A 19 -16.08 -4.61 0.27
C LEU A 19 -15.21 -3.74 -0.65
N ARG A 20 -15.22 -2.42 -0.46
CA ARG A 20 -14.36 -1.49 -1.22
C ARG A 20 -12.87 -1.77 -1.01
N ALA A 21 -12.47 -2.11 0.22
CA ALA A 21 -11.09 -2.49 0.52
C ALA A 21 -10.69 -3.80 -0.19
N ILE A 22 -11.57 -4.81 -0.18
CA ILE A 22 -11.35 -6.07 -0.90
C ILE A 22 -11.27 -5.82 -2.41
N VAL A 23 -12.19 -5.07 -2.99
CA VAL A 23 -12.20 -4.75 -4.43
C VAL A 23 -10.94 -3.97 -4.82
N GLY A 24 -10.57 -2.94 -4.06
CA GLY A 24 -9.35 -2.17 -4.32
C GLY A 24 -8.09 -3.01 -4.18
N GLY A 25 -7.99 -3.82 -3.11
CA GLY A 25 -6.85 -4.70 -2.88
C GLY A 25 -6.70 -5.79 -3.95
N THR A 26 -7.81 -6.43 -4.35
CA THR A 26 -7.81 -7.45 -5.41
C THR A 26 -7.48 -6.85 -6.77
N ALA A 27 -8.01 -5.67 -7.10
CA ALA A 27 -7.65 -4.96 -8.33
C ALA A 27 -6.17 -4.57 -8.35
N GLY A 28 -5.64 -4.05 -7.24
CA GLY A 28 -4.22 -3.73 -7.10
C GLY A 28 -3.33 -4.95 -7.29
N LEU A 29 -3.65 -6.07 -6.63
CA LEU A 29 -2.93 -7.34 -6.80
C LEU A 29 -3.00 -7.83 -8.24
N ALA A 30 -4.15 -7.76 -8.90
CA ALA A 30 -4.29 -8.16 -10.31
C ALA A 30 -3.38 -7.33 -11.23
N VAL A 31 -3.34 -6.00 -11.04
CA VAL A 31 -2.42 -5.12 -11.77
C VAL A 31 -0.96 -5.50 -11.50
N THR A 32 -0.60 -5.80 -10.25
CA THR A 32 0.77 -6.22 -9.91
C THR A 32 1.14 -7.57 -10.53
N VAL A 33 0.22 -8.55 -10.56
CA VAL A 33 0.44 -9.84 -11.25
C VAL A 33 0.73 -9.61 -12.73
N LEU A 34 -0.06 -8.77 -13.39
CA LEU A 34 0.14 -8.46 -14.80
C LEU A 34 1.45 -7.72 -15.04
N ALA A 35 1.84 -6.79 -14.16
CA ALA A 35 3.06 -6.01 -14.35
C ALA A 35 4.34 -6.79 -14.01
N ALA A 36 4.32 -7.59 -12.93
CA ALA A 36 5.51 -8.14 -12.29
C ALA A 36 5.50 -9.67 -12.14
N GLY A 37 4.41 -10.36 -12.54
CA GLY A 37 4.29 -11.81 -12.48
C GLY A 37 4.36 -12.32 -11.04
N TRP A 38 5.19 -13.34 -10.82
CA TRP A 38 5.33 -13.97 -9.50
C TRP A 38 5.91 -13.04 -8.42
N TRP A 39 6.52 -11.91 -8.80
CA TRP A 39 7.01 -10.89 -7.86
C TRP A 39 5.88 -10.26 -7.05
N VAL A 40 4.61 -10.45 -7.44
CA VAL A 40 3.44 -10.04 -6.64
C VAL A 40 3.51 -10.53 -5.20
N GLY A 41 4.04 -11.74 -4.95
CA GLY A 41 4.12 -12.31 -3.61
C GLY A 41 4.93 -11.45 -2.64
N PRO A 42 6.24 -11.25 -2.88
CA PRO A 42 7.05 -10.40 -2.02
C PRO A 42 6.63 -8.91 -2.03
N LEU A 43 6.08 -8.39 -3.14
CA LEU A 43 5.56 -7.01 -3.20
C LEU A 43 4.31 -6.82 -2.33
N ALA A 44 3.37 -7.78 -2.36
CA ALA A 44 2.19 -7.78 -1.50
C ALA A 44 2.59 -7.91 -0.03
N ALA A 45 3.59 -8.75 0.28
CA ALA A 45 4.12 -8.88 1.62
C ALA A 45 4.74 -7.55 2.12
N ALA A 46 5.50 -6.84 1.29
CA ALA A 46 6.06 -5.54 1.61
C ALA A 46 4.96 -4.49 1.90
N ALA A 47 3.93 -4.41 1.06
CA ALA A 47 2.80 -3.52 1.27
C ALA A 47 2.04 -3.85 2.56
N LEU A 48 1.85 -5.14 2.88
CA LEU A 48 1.21 -5.57 4.12
C LEU A 48 2.05 -5.19 5.35
N VAL A 49 3.37 -5.38 5.30
CA VAL A 49 4.29 -4.98 6.38
C VAL A 49 4.24 -3.47 6.59
N ALA A 50 4.24 -2.66 5.52
CA ALA A 50 4.08 -1.21 5.63
C ALA A 50 2.75 -0.83 6.29
N ALA A 51 1.64 -1.38 5.79
CA ALA A 51 0.30 -1.08 6.30
C ALA A 51 0.12 -1.46 7.78
N LEU A 52 0.57 -2.66 8.17
CA LEU A 52 0.52 -3.11 9.56
C LEU A 52 1.47 -2.30 10.44
N GLY A 53 2.71 -2.07 9.99
CA GLY A 53 3.71 -1.35 10.76
C GLY A 53 3.29 0.09 11.05
N VAL A 54 2.87 0.83 10.03
CA VAL A 54 2.41 2.21 10.18
C VAL A 54 1.06 2.27 10.91
N GLY A 55 0.14 1.35 10.64
CA GLY A 55 -1.15 1.30 11.33
C GLY A 55 -1.03 0.99 12.83
N LEU A 56 -0.18 0.04 13.21
CA LEU A 56 0.12 -0.28 14.61
C LEU A 56 0.82 0.90 15.30
N LEU A 57 1.78 1.54 14.63
CA LEU A 57 2.47 2.71 15.16
C LEU A 57 1.50 3.88 15.38
N ALA A 58 0.63 4.16 14.42
CA ALA A 58 -0.36 5.22 14.51
C ALA A 58 -1.35 4.95 15.65
N ARG A 59 -1.85 3.72 15.78
CA ARG A 59 -2.71 3.32 16.89
C ARG A 59 -2.01 3.49 18.24
N ALA A 60 -0.74 3.13 18.34
CA ALA A 60 0.04 3.23 19.57
C ALA A 60 0.43 4.67 19.95
N LYS A 61 0.65 5.55 18.97
CA LYS A 61 1.21 6.89 19.20
C LYS A 61 0.18 8.02 19.17
N ILE A 62 -0.83 7.92 18.31
CA ILE A 62 -1.82 8.99 18.10
C ILE A 62 -3.27 8.52 18.25
N GLY A 63 -3.48 7.23 18.55
CA GLY A 63 -4.80 6.69 18.92
C GLY A 63 -5.75 6.41 17.75
N GLY A 64 -5.30 6.54 16.50
CA GLY A 64 -6.16 6.34 15.33
C GLY A 64 -5.47 6.56 14.00
N ILE A 65 -6.27 6.63 12.93
CA ILE A 65 -5.82 6.84 11.55
C ILE A 65 -6.22 8.24 11.09
N SER A 66 -5.25 9.05 10.68
CA SER A 66 -5.45 10.36 10.03
C SER A 66 -5.09 10.29 8.54
N GLY A 67 -5.30 11.40 7.81
CA GLY A 67 -4.83 11.51 6.42
C GLY A 67 -3.31 11.38 6.31
N ASP A 68 -2.57 11.95 7.26
CA ASP A 68 -1.10 11.87 7.29
C ASP A 68 -0.62 10.43 7.50
N VAL A 69 -1.34 9.63 8.29
CA VAL A 69 -1.03 8.21 8.48
C VAL A 69 -1.24 7.43 7.18
N LEU A 70 -2.28 7.72 6.42
CA LEU A 70 -2.52 7.08 5.13
C LEU A 70 -1.42 7.42 4.13
N GLY A 71 -1.06 8.70 4.00
CA GLY A 71 0.04 9.13 3.14
C GLY A 71 1.40 8.57 3.57
N ALA A 72 1.66 8.50 4.87
CA ALA A 72 2.87 7.86 5.39
C ALA A 72 2.88 6.35 5.11
N THR A 73 1.72 5.69 5.21
CA THR A 73 1.59 4.26 4.89
C THR A 73 1.91 4.01 3.42
N GLU A 74 1.40 4.85 2.52
CA GLU A 74 1.67 4.78 1.08
C GLU A 74 3.17 4.95 0.79
N GLN A 75 3.82 5.99 1.33
CA GLN A 75 5.26 6.18 1.06
C GLN A 75 6.14 5.09 1.65
N VAL A 76 5.81 4.56 2.82
CA VAL A 76 6.55 3.41 3.36
C VAL A 76 6.34 2.18 2.48
N ALA A 77 5.12 1.93 1.99
CA ALA A 77 4.83 0.83 1.08
C ALA A 77 5.59 0.97 -0.25
N GLU A 78 5.62 2.15 -0.86
CA GLU A 78 6.38 2.43 -2.08
C GLU A 78 7.88 2.22 -1.88
N CYS A 79 8.44 2.72 -0.77
CA CYS A 79 9.86 2.54 -0.47
C CYS A 79 10.21 1.05 -0.31
N LEU A 80 9.40 0.28 0.43
CA LEU A 80 9.64 -1.15 0.59
C LEU A 80 9.45 -1.91 -0.73
N ALA A 81 8.44 -1.54 -1.53
CA ALA A 81 8.24 -2.12 -2.85
C ALA A 81 9.44 -1.87 -3.77
N MET A 82 10.01 -0.65 -3.77
CA MET A 82 11.21 -0.32 -4.54
C MET A 82 12.43 -1.11 -4.08
N ILE A 83 12.62 -1.30 -2.77
CA ILE A 83 13.70 -2.15 -2.23
C ILE A 83 13.53 -3.60 -2.68
N VAL A 84 12.32 -4.15 -2.59
CA VAL A 84 12.01 -5.52 -3.02
C VAL A 84 12.21 -5.68 -4.53
N CYS A 85 11.71 -4.75 -5.34
CA CYS A 85 11.93 -4.72 -6.79
C CYS A 85 13.42 -4.71 -7.13
N ALA A 86 14.20 -3.83 -6.49
CA ALA A 86 15.64 -3.76 -6.70
C ALA A 86 16.32 -5.09 -6.34
N ALA A 87 16.00 -5.67 -5.18
CA ALA A 87 16.57 -6.94 -4.74
C ALA A 87 16.23 -8.11 -5.68
N LEU A 88 15.00 -8.17 -6.19
CA LEU A 88 14.57 -9.19 -7.16
C LEU A 88 15.26 -8.99 -8.51
N ALA A 89 15.33 -7.76 -9.01
CA ALA A 89 15.96 -7.42 -10.28
C ALA A 89 17.46 -7.74 -10.32
N MET A 90 18.14 -7.77 -9.16
CA MET A 90 19.54 -8.21 -9.08
C MET A 90 19.76 -9.69 -9.41
N ARG A 91 18.72 -10.53 -9.34
CA ARG A 91 18.84 -12.00 -9.46
C ARG A 91 17.88 -12.63 -10.48
N HIS A 92 16.82 -11.91 -10.84
CA HIS A 92 15.74 -12.41 -11.66
C HIS A 92 15.35 -11.36 -12.70
N GLY A 93 15.07 -11.81 -13.93
CA GLY A 93 14.38 -11.00 -14.93
C GLY A 93 12.89 -10.91 -14.62
N VAL A 94 12.26 -9.83 -15.09
CA VAL A 94 10.79 -9.78 -15.16
C VAL A 94 10.31 -10.71 -16.26
N TRP A 95 9.13 -11.29 -16.09
CA TRP A 95 8.64 -12.39 -16.94
C TRP A 95 8.45 -12.04 -18.42
N TRP A 96 8.30 -10.75 -18.74
CA TRP A 96 8.18 -10.24 -20.11
C TRP A 96 9.52 -9.73 -20.68
N ALA A 97 10.59 -9.68 -19.87
CA ALA A 97 11.91 -9.30 -20.35
C ALA A 97 12.63 -10.52 -20.96
N PRO A 98 13.28 -10.35 -22.13
CA PRO A 98 13.97 -11.42 -22.84
C PRO A 98 15.25 -11.91 -22.14
#